data_AF-A0A3D4UTH5-F1
#
_entry.id   AF-A0A3D4UTH5-F1
#
_cell.length_a   1.000
_cell.length_b   1.000
_cell.length_c   1.000
_cell.angle_alpha   90.00
_cell.angle_beta   90.00
_cell.angle_gamma   90.00
#
_symmetry.space_group_name_H-M   'P 1'
#
loop_
_entity.id
_entity.type
_entity.pdbx_description
1 polymer ?
#
loop_
_entity_poly.entity_id
_entity_poly.type
_entity_poly.pdbx_seq_one_letter_code
_entity_poly.pdbx_strand_id
1 'polypeptide(L)' 'MIVVIDGPAGSGKSSTARAIAEQLQIQFLDSGALYRVATLIYLESLDNGDSFFDRLKES' A
#
# COMPACT_ATOMS: atom_id res chain seq x y z
N MET A 1 12.70 -11.62 -8.40
CA MET A 1 11.50 -12.47 -8.44
C MET A 1 10.33 -11.64 -7.97
N ILE A 2 9.18 -11.69 -8.65
CA ILE A 2 7.95 -10.96 -8.29
C ILE A 2 6.86 -11.99 -8.07
N VAL A 3 6.15 -11.91 -6.94
CA VAL A 3 5.04 -12.80 -6.58
C VAL A 3 3.81 -11.95 -6.29
N VAL A 4 2.69 -12.26 -6.94
CA VAL A 4 1.42 -11.56 -6.79
C VAL A 4 0.43 -12.49 -6.09
N ILE A 5 -0.27 -12.00 -5.07
CA ILE A 5 -1.26 -12.77 -4.30
C ILE A 5 -2.60 -12.03 -4.33
N ASP A 6 -3.54 -12.57 -5.09
CA ASP A 6 -4.88 -12.01 -5.29
C ASP A 6 -5.99 -12.83 -4.63
N GLY A 7 -7.15 -12.19 -4.40
CA GLY A 7 -8.32 -12.80 -3.78
C GLY A 7 -9.20 -11.79 -3.01
N PRO A 8 -10.35 -12.21 -2.50
CA PRO A 8 -11.35 -11.31 -1.88
C PRO A 8 -10.87 -10.72 -0.54
N ALA A 9 -11.43 -9.59 -0.13
CA ALA A 9 -11.12 -8.98 1.16
C ALA A 9 -11.34 -9.98 2.33
N GLY A 10 -10.45 -9.96 3.32
CA GLY A 10 -10.53 -10.87 4.47
C GLY A 10 -9.99 -12.29 4.25
N SER A 11 -9.56 -12.66 3.04
CA SER A 11 -9.07 -14.02 2.75
C SER A 11 -7.65 -14.34 3.26
N GLY A 12 -7.06 -13.50 4.12
CA GLY A 12 -5.73 -13.73 4.72
C GLY A 12 -4.51 -13.40 3.85
N LYS A 13 -4.70 -12.81 2.65
CA LYS A 13 -3.61 -12.57 1.67
C LYS A 13 -2.40 -11.84 2.23
N SER A 14 -2.60 -10.72 2.93
CA SER A 14 -1.48 -9.94 3.48
C SER A 14 -0.70 -10.74 4.52
N SER A 15 -1.38 -11.56 5.33
CA SER A 15 -0.74 -12.44 6.32
C SER A 15 0.08 -13.53 5.63
N THR A 16 -0.49 -14.21 4.64
CA THR A 16 0.20 -15.24 3.86
C THR A 16 1.37 -14.67 3.07
N ALA A 17 1.18 -13.54 2.40
CA ALA A 17 2.22 -12.85 1.64
C ALA A 17 3.41 -12.45 2.51
N ARG A 18 3.15 -11.97 3.74
CA ARG A 18 4.20 -11.64 4.70
C ARG A 18 4.99 -12.87 5.13
N ALA A 19 4.31 -13.97 5.47
CA ALA A 19 4.97 -15.22 5.84
C ALA A 19 5.84 -15.78 4.70
N ILE A 20 5.35 -15.73 3.46
CA ILE A 20 6.13 -16.15 2.28
C ILE A 20 7.35 -15.25 2.08
N ALA A 21 7.19 -13.93 2.23
CA ALA A 21 8.28 -12.98 2.08
C ALA A 21 9.40 -13.22 3.09
N GLU A 22 9.05 -13.49 4.35
CA GLU A 22 10.00 -13.84 5.41
C GLU A 22 10.75 -15.15 5.10
N GLN A 23 10.03 -16.20 4.68
CA GLN A 23 10.64 -17.49 4.34
C GLN A 23 11.57 -17.43 3.13
N LEU A 24 11.22 -16.63 2.12
CA LEU A 24 11.99 -16.48 0.89
C LEU A 24 13.03 -15.35 0.96
N GLN A 25 13.09 -14.62 2.08
CA GLN A 25 13.93 -13.42 2.26
C GLN A 25 13.76 -12.39 1.12
N ILE A 26 12.51 -12.17 0.71
CA ILE A 26 12.15 -11.16 -0.30
C ILE A 26 11.39 -10.01 0.36
N GLN A 27 11.33 -8.86 -0.31
CA GLN A 27 10.55 -7.72 0.17
C GLN A 27 9.04 -8.01 0.10
N PHE A 28 8.32 -7.55 1.13
CA PHE A 28 6.87 -7.57 1.19
C PHE A 28 6.31 -6.19 0.81
N LEU A 29 5.32 -6.16 -0.09
CA LEU A 29 4.62 -4.94 -0.50
C LEU A 29 3.11 -5.10 -0.30
N ASP A 30 2.50 -4.22 0.50
CA ASP A 30 1.05 -4.15 0.70
C ASP A 30 0.45 -3.06 -0.18
N SER A 31 -0.11 -3.44 -1.33
CA SER A 31 -0.77 -2.50 -2.25
C SER A 31 -2.01 -1.85 -1.63
N GLY A 32 -2.71 -2.52 -0.72
CA GLY A 32 -3.85 -1.95 -0.02
C GLY A 32 -3.45 -0.81 0.92
N ALA A 33 -2.31 -0.95 1.61
CA ALA A 33 -1.75 0.13 2.42
C ALA A 33 -1.34 1.33 1.55
N LEU A 34 -0.71 1.07 0.41
CA LEU A 34 -0.32 2.11 -0.56
C LEU A 34 -1.55 2.95 -0.99
N TYR A 35 -2.63 2.30 -1.43
CA TYR A 35 -3.83 3.01 -1.87
C TYR A 35 -4.52 3.78 -0.73
N ARG A 36 -4.51 3.25 0.50
CA ARG A 36 -5.05 3.96 1.66
C ARG A 36 -4.27 5.22 2.00
N VAL A 37 -2.93 5.15 1.99
CA VAL A 37 -2.07 6.33 2.21
C VAL A 37 -2.25 7.35 1.10
N ALA A 38 -2.26 6.92 -0.16
CA ALA A 38 -2.50 7.83 -1.29
C ALA A 38 -3.87 8.53 -1.17
N THR A 39 -4.91 7.80 -0.73
CA THR A 39 -6.24 8.36 -0.48
C THR A 39 -6.21 9.39 0.66
N LEU A 40 -5.50 9.10 1.75
CA LEU A 40 -5.35 10.05 2.87
C LEU A 40 -4.69 11.35 2.41
N ILE A 41 -3.54 11.26 1.72
CA ILE A 41 -2.83 12.43 1.20
C ILE A 41 -3.73 13.25 0.26
N TYR A 42 -4.53 12.58 -0.56
CA TYR A 42 -5.50 13.25 -1.43
C TYR A 42 -6.56 14.00 -0.63
N LEU A 43 -7.20 13.37 0.35
CA LEU A 43 -8.23 14.01 1.17
C LEU A 43 -7.67 15.24 1.90
N GLU A 44 -6.50 15.12 2.51
CA GLU A 44 -5.89 16.25 3.20
C GLU A 44 -5.49 17.38 2.22
N SER A 45 -5.14 17.05 0.97
CA SER A 45 -4.84 18.07 -0.06
C SER A 45 -6.06 18.90 -0.44
N LEU A 46 -7.27 18.31 -0.38
CA LEU A 46 -8.52 19.02 -0.61
C LEU A 46 -8.82 20.03 0.50
N ASP A 47 -8.50 19.69 1.75
CA ASP A 47 -8.76 20.56 2.91
C ASP A 47 -7.81 21.77 2.94
N ASN A 48 -6.56 21.60 2.52
CA ASN A 48 -5.54 22.65 2.55
C ASN A 48 -5.48 23.49 1.25
N GLY A 49 -6.14 23.04 0.17
CA GLY A 49 -6.04 23.67 -1.14
C GLY A 49 -4.70 23.44 -1.85
N ASP A 50 -3.92 22.48 -1.37
CA ASP A 50 -2.61 22.12 -1.91
C ASP A 50 -2.73 21.10 -3.05
N SER A 51 -1.70 21.03 -3.89
CA SER A 51 -1.58 19.98 -4.90
C SER A 51 -1.33 18.61 -4.26
N PHE A 52 -2.18 17.63 -4.57
CA PHE A 52 -2.00 16.23 -4.17
C PHE A 52 -0.58 15.72 -4.48
N PHE A 53 -0.08 16.00 -5.69
CA PHE A 53 1.21 15.49 -6.14
C PHE A 53 2.39 16.12 -5.42
N ASP A 54 2.27 17.34 -4.94
CA ASP A 54 3.35 17.98 -4.21
C ASP A 54 3.42 17.43 -2.78
N ARG A 55 2.26 17.26 -2.14
CA ARG A 55 2.19 16.56 -0.84
C ARG A 55 2.64 15.11 -0.90
N LEU A 56 2.32 14.40 -1.97
CA LEU A 56 2.78 13.02 -2.18
C LEU A 56 4.31 12.91 -2.29
N LYS A 57 5.00 13.93 -2.82
CA LYS A 57 6.47 13.95 -2.92
C LYS A 57 7.14 14.29 -1.57
N GLU A 58 6.43 14.95 -0.67
CA GLU A 58 6.91 15.37 0.65
C GLU A 58 6.67 14.30 1.75
N SER A 59 5.90 13.25 1.43
CA SER A 59 5.57 12.13 2.33
C SER A 59 6.66 11.07 2.35
#